data_AF-A0A177GDE9-F1
#
_entry.id   AF-A0A177GDE9-F1
#
_cell.length_a   1.000
_cell.length_b   1.000
_cell.length_c   1.000
_cell.angle_alpha   90.00
_cell.angle_beta   90.00
_cell.angle_gamma   90.00
#
_symmetry.space_group_name_H-M   'P 1'
#
loop_
_entity.id
_entity.type
_entity.pdbx_description
1 polymer ?
#
loop_
_entity_poly.entity_id
_entity_poly.type
_entity_poly.pdbx_seq_one_letter_code
_entity_poly.pdbx_strand_id
1 'polypeptide(L)'
;MNRVFSRKTTRSLVFSTAFLLVSGCASPVSVAPLSLRQAYQEHSQSALSGSTLSNTTHTVLQRQNLLNAWENHPKETIATLRSLTQAHFYAQGLADQLFALAELSYMHAHRHADRAEFMAAALYAYAYLNPNGPETRPPGSV
;
A
#
# COMPACT_ATOMS: atom_id res chain seq x y z
N MET A 1 -11.03 26.72 62.03
CA MET A 1 -9.93 25.79 61.65
C MET A 1 -9.47 26.16 60.24
N ASN A 2 -8.39 26.95 60.14
CA ASN A 2 -7.93 27.54 58.88
C ASN A 2 -7.01 26.55 58.14
N ARG A 3 -7.42 26.08 56.95
CA ARG A 3 -6.50 25.40 56.02
C ARG A 3 -5.69 26.46 55.29
N VAL A 4 -4.49 26.73 55.80
CA VAL A 4 -3.46 27.52 55.10
C VAL A 4 -2.99 26.69 53.92
N PHE A 5 -3.66 26.83 52.77
CA PHE A 5 -3.21 26.20 51.53
C PHE A 5 -1.98 26.96 51.04
N SER A 6 -0.82 26.34 51.24
CA SER A 6 0.49 26.90 50.89
C SER A 6 0.55 27.27 49.41
N ARG A 7 0.70 28.57 49.11
CA ARG A 7 0.93 29.08 47.75
C ARG A 7 2.08 28.37 47.02
N LYS A 8 3.03 27.76 47.75
CA LYS A 8 4.17 27.03 47.18
C LYS A 8 3.77 25.68 46.57
N THR A 9 2.85 24.94 47.19
CA THR A 9 2.38 23.63 46.67
C THR A 9 1.49 23.79 45.44
N THR A 10 0.67 24.85 45.39
CA THR A 10 -0.15 25.15 44.20
C THR A 10 0.72 25.49 42.99
N ARG A 11 1.82 26.22 43.19
CA ARG A 11 2.74 26.61 42.11
C ARG A 11 3.50 25.40 41.54
N SER A 12 3.92 24.47 42.40
CA SER A 12 4.59 23.24 41.98
C SER A 12 3.65 22.30 41.22
N LEU A 13 2.39 22.19 41.64
CA LEU A 13 1.40 21.34 40.97
C LEU A 13 1.07 21.88 39.56
N VAL A 14 0.92 23.20 39.42
CA VAL A 14 0.71 23.85 38.12
C VAL A 14 1.89 23.65 37.18
N PHE A 15 3.13 23.72 37.68
CA PHE A 15 4.32 23.46 36.88
C PHE A 15 4.41 22.00 36.41
N SER A 16 4.09 21.02 37.26
CA SER A 16 4.06 19.61 36.88
C SER A 16 2.98 19.30 35.84
N THR A 17 1.77 19.85 35.99
CA THR A 17 0.69 19.69 35.02
C THR A 17 1.04 20.35 33.68
N ALA A 18 1.68 21.51 33.70
CA ALA A 18 2.16 22.17 32.49
C ALA A 18 3.22 21.33 31.75
N PHE A 19 4.12 20.65 32.47
CA PHE A 19 5.15 19.81 31.86
C PHE A 19 4.58 18.55 31.20
N LEU A 20 3.55 17.94 31.81
CA LEU A 20 2.82 16.79 31.24
C LEU A 20 2.03 17.15 29.97
N LEU A 21 1.51 18.38 29.88
CA LEU A 21 0.79 18.86 28.69
C LEU A 21 1.73 19.11 27.50
N VAL A 22 3.02 19.38 27.73
CA VAL A 22 4.00 19.66 26.66
C VAL A 22 4.64 18.38 26.09
N SER A 23 4.65 17.26 26.83
CA SER A 23 5.21 16.00 26.34
C SER A 23 4.41 15.31 25.22
N GLY A 24 3.21 15.81 24.88
CA GLY A 24 2.40 15.31 23.77
C GLY A 24 2.71 15.92 22.39
N CYS A 25 3.58 16.93 22.31
CA CYS A 25 3.82 17.67 21.06
C CYS A 25 4.88 17.05 20.14
N ALA A 26 5.51 15.94 20.52
CA ALA A 26 6.40 15.19 19.63
C ALA A 26 5.60 14.13 18.88
N SER A 27 5.36 14.34 17.58
CA SER A 27 4.75 13.31 16.74
C SER A 27 5.73 12.14 16.59
N PRO A 28 5.33 10.89 16.91
CA PRO A 28 6.20 9.72 16.78
C PRO A 28 6.53 9.38 15.31
N VAL A 29 5.86 10.03 14.35
CA VAL A 29 6.11 9.91 12.92
C VAL A 29 6.87 11.15 12.47
N SER A 30 8.11 10.95 12.01
CA SER A 30 8.91 11.97 11.35
C SER A 30 8.88 11.71 9.84
N VAL A 31 8.54 12.74 9.07
CA VAL A 31 8.61 12.70 7.60
C VAL A 31 9.89 13.40 7.16
N ALA A 32 10.77 12.68 6.48
CA ALA A 32 11.95 13.28 5.86
C ALA A 32 11.58 13.76 4.45
N PRO A 33 11.85 15.02 4.07
CA PRO A 33 11.64 15.46 2.71
C PRO A 33 12.58 14.70 1.77
N LEU A 34 12.02 14.04 0.77
CA LEU A 34 12.80 13.40 -0.29
C LEU A 34 13.19 14.45 -1.34
N SER A 35 14.38 14.32 -1.93
CA SER A 35 14.73 15.09 -3.12
C SER A 35 13.84 14.70 -4.29
N LEU A 36 13.62 15.62 -5.24
CA LEU A 36 12.82 15.34 -6.45
C LEU A 36 13.33 14.09 -7.19
N ARG A 37 14.65 13.90 -7.25
CA ARG A 37 15.29 12.72 -7.86
C ARG A 37 14.92 11.43 -7.13
N GLN A 38 14.97 11.43 -5.80
CA GLN A 38 14.62 10.26 -4.99
C GLN A 38 13.13 9.91 -5.11
N ALA A 39 12.25 10.92 -5.03
CA ALA A 39 10.82 10.72 -5.24
C ALA A 39 10.54 10.14 -6.63
N TYR A 40 11.18 10.68 -7.67
CA TYR A 40 11.03 10.16 -9.03
C TYR A 40 11.55 8.71 -9.17
N GLN A 41 12.67 8.40 -8.53
CA GLN A 41 13.23 7.03 -8.52
C GLN A 41 12.29 6.05 -7.82
N GLU A 42 11.74 6.39 -6.64
CA GLU A 42 10.76 5.53 -5.95
C GLU A 42 9.49 5.33 -6.77
N HIS A 43 8.99 6.37 -7.43
CA HIS A 43 7.79 6.28 -8.28
C HIS A 43 8.03 5.52 -9.59
N SER A 44 9.27 5.53 -10.11
CA SER A 44 9.61 4.83 -11.34
C SER A 44 10.02 3.37 -11.10
N GLN A 45 10.33 3.00 -9.85
CA GLN A 45 10.64 1.63 -9.49
C GLN A 45 9.41 0.75 -9.66
N SER A 46 9.58 -0.22 -10.53
CA SER A 46 8.62 -1.27 -10.82
C SER A 46 9.33 -2.49 -11.38
N ALA A 47 8.60 -3.58 -11.53
CA ALA A 47 9.08 -4.79 -12.18
C ALA A 47 9.62 -4.57 -13.61
N LEU A 48 9.23 -3.48 -14.29
CA LEU A 48 9.73 -3.14 -15.62
C LEU A 48 11.13 -2.51 -15.59
N SER A 49 11.51 -1.90 -14.47
CA SER A 49 12.79 -1.21 -14.28
C SER A 49 13.87 -2.09 -13.64
N GLY A 50 13.53 -3.29 -13.18
CA GLY A 50 14.43 -4.19 -12.47
C GLY A 50 13.69 -5.38 -11.84
N SER A 51 14.29 -5.98 -10.82
CA SER A 51 13.76 -7.18 -10.14
C SER A 51 12.94 -6.89 -8.88
N THR A 52 12.60 -5.61 -8.63
CA THR A 52 11.94 -5.16 -7.41
C THR A 52 10.51 -4.73 -7.69
N LEU A 53 9.61 -5.03 -6.75
CA LEU A 53 8.23 -4.55 -6.80
C LEU A 53 8.17 -3.05 -6.53
N SER A 54 7.18 -2.39 -7.10
CA SER A 54 6.86 -1.00 -6.76
C SER A 54 6.34 -0.86 -5.32
N ASN A 55 6.43 0.35 -4.79
CA ASN A 55 5.86 0.68 -3.47
C ASN A 55 4.34 0.45 -3.39
N THR A 56 3.63 0.66 -4.50
CA THR A 56 2.18 0.41 -4.59
C THR A 56 1.88 -1.08 -4.35
N THR A 57 2.56 -1.98 -5.07
CA THR A 57 2.38 -3.42 -4.91
C THR A 57 2.82 -3.90 -3.54
N HIS A 58 3.92 -3.36 -3.00
CA HIS A 58 4.35 -3.67 -1.64
C HIS A 58 3.27 -3.29 -0.61
N THR A 59 2.66 -2.12 -0.76
CA THR A 59 1.57 -1.66 0.12
C THR A 59 0.34 -2.55 0.02
N VAL A 60 -0.04 -2.99 -1.18
CA VAL A 60 -1.16 -3.92 -1.39
C VAL A 60 -0.86 -5.26 -0.71
N LEU A 61 0.32 -5.84 -0.95
CA LEU A 61 0.72 -7.10 -0.33
C LEU A 61 0.75 -6.99 1.20
N GLN A 62 1.27 -5.90 1.75
CA GLN A 62 1.30 -5.68 3.20
C GLN A 62 -0.12 -5.60 3.79
N ARG A 63 -1.02 -4.83 3.17
CA ARG A 63 -2.41 -4.68 3.63
C ARG A 63 -3.19 -6.00 3.60
N GLN A 64 -2.88 -6.86 2.64
CA GLN A 64 -3.51 -8.18 2.50
C GLN A 64 -2.77 -9.29 3.26
N ASN A 65 -1.71 -8.96 4.01
CA ASN A 65 -0.84 -9.93 4.68
C ASN A 65 -0.24 -11.00 3.73
N LEU A 66 0.09 -10.58 2.50
CA LEU A 66 0.62 -11.41 1.43
C LEU A 66 2.11 -11.19 1.16
N LEU A 67 2.78 -10.28 1.87
CA LEU A 67 4.17 -9.94 1.60
C LEU A 67 5.11 -11.15 1.78
N ASN A 68 5.03 -11.83 2.93
CA ASN A 68 5.79 -13.08 3.16
C ASN A 68 5.36 -14.20 2.22
N ALA A 69 4.08 -14.25 1.84
CA ALA A 69 3.58 -15.26 0.92
C ALA A 69 4.20 -15.08 -0.48
N TRP A 70 4.40 -13.85 -0.94
CA TRP A 70 5.02 -13.56 -2.24
C TRP A 70 6.44 -14.13 -2.35
N GLU A 71 7.22 -14.01 -1.28
CA GLU A 71 8.61 -14.48 -1.26
C GLU A 71 8.72 -16.01 -1.33
N ASN A 72 7.78 -16.72 -0.71
CA ASN A 72 7.83 -18.18 -0.57
C ASN A 72 6.97 -18.92 -1.61
N HIS A 73 5.83 -18.34 -1.96
CA HIS A 73 4.72 -18.94 -2.70
C HIS A 73 4.11 -17.92 -3.67
N PRO A 74 4.87 -17.48 -4.70
CA PRO A 74 4.45 -16.38 -5.57
C PRO A 74 3.20 -16.71 -6.39
N LYS A 75 3.08 -17.95 -6.86
CA LYS A 75 1.92 -18.41 -7.64
C LYS A 75 0.64 -18.40 -6.82
N GLU A 76 0.71 -18.95 -5.61
CA GLU A 76 -0.41 -18.96 -4.65
C GLU A 76 -0.78 -17.53 -4.27
N THR A 77 0.21 -16.67 -4.03
CA THR A 77 -0.01 -15.26 -3.70
C THR A 77 -0.78 -14.51 -4.79
N ILE A 78 -0.41 -14.70 -6.06
CA ILE A 78 -1.14 -14.12 -7.20
C ILE A 78 -2.58 -14.64 -7.23
N ALA A 79 -2.79 -15.94 -7.00
CA ALA A 79 -4.13 -16.54 -7.00
C ALA A 79 -4.99 -16.00 -5.84
N THR A 80 -4.43 -15.88 -4.63
CA THR A 80 -5.11 -15.32 -3.47
C THR A 80 -5.47 -13.85 -3.69
N LEU A 81 -4.52 -13.02 -4.16
CA LEU A 81 -4.81 -11.61 -4.44
C LEU A 81 -5.92 -11.47 -5.49
N ARG A 82 -5.89 -12.29 -6.55
CA ARG A 82 -6.94 -12.32 -7.58
C ARG A 82 -8.31 -12.63 -6.98
N SER A 83 -8.39 -13.64 -6.11
CA SER A 83 -9.64 -14.01 -5.44
C SER A 83 -10.17 -12.88 -4.55
N LEU A 84 -9.30 -12.22 -3.79
CA LEU A 84 -9.66 -11.06 -2.97
C LEU A 84 -10.16 -9.89 -3.82
N THR A 85 -9.51 -9.60 -4.94
CA THR A 85 -9.92 -8.56 -5.88
C THR A 85 -11.28 -8.84 -6.51
N GLN A 86 -11.57 -10.10 -6.84
CA GLN A 86 -12.87 -10.51 -7.37
C GLN A 86 -13.98 -10.40 -6.31
N ALA A 87 -13.70 -10.82 -5.07
CA ALA A 87 -14.65 -10.74 -3.97
C ALA A 87 -15.00 -9.29 -3.60
N HIS A 88 -14.05 -8.37 -3.79
CA HIS A 88 -14.19 -6.96 -3.41
C HIS A 88 -14.11 -6.02 -4.63
N PHE A 89 -14.68 -6.43 -5.75
CA PHE A 89 -14.57 -5.69 -7.01
C PHE A 89 -15.05 -4.23 -6.91
N TYR A 90 -16.07 -3.95 -6.10
CA TYR A 90 -16.60 -2.59 -5.91
C TYR A 90 -15.99 -1.83 -4.72
N ALA A 91 -14.95 -2.38 -4.09
CA ALA A 91 -14.32 -1.74 -2.94
C ALA A 91 -13.33 -0.65 -3.35
N GLN A 92 -13.08 0.27 -2.42
CA GLN A 92 -11.98 1.23 -2.54
C GLN A 92 -10.64 0.47 -2.64
N GLY A 93 -9.80 0.86 -3.60
CA GLY A 93 -8.49 0.24 -3.83
C GLY A 93 -8.45 -0.82 -4.94
N LEU A 94 -9.52 -1.01 -5.71
CA LEU A 94 -9.51 -1.90 -6.90
C LEU A 94 -8.35 -1.58 -7.85
N ALA A 95 -8.13 -0.30 -8.14
CA ALA A 95 -7.05 0.13 -9.05
C ALA A 95 -5.67 -0.34 -8.56
N ASP A 96 -5.34 -0.12 -7.30
CA ASP A 96 -4.07 -0.57 -6.71
C ASP A 96 -3.92 -2.09 -6.77
N GLN A 97 -5.02 -2.84 -6.56
CA GLN A 97 -5.01 -4.29 -6.66
C GLN A 97 -4.83 -4.80 -8.09
N LEU A 98 -5.46 -4.16 -9.08
CA LEU A 98 -5.26 -4.48 -10.49
C LEU A 98 -3.83 -4.18 -10.93
N PHE A 99 -3.28 -3.04 -10.50
CA PHE A 99 -1.87 -2.71 -10.71
C PHE A 99 -0.94 -3.76 -10.10
N ALA A 100 -1.18 -4.15 -8.84
CA ALA A 100 -0.41 -5.18 -8.16
C ALA A 100 -0.49 -6.54 -8.87
N LEU A 101 -1.68 -6.95 -9.31
CA LEU A 101 -1.86 -8.18 -10.09
C LEU A 101 -1.11 -8.14 -11.41
N ALA A 102 -1.08 -7.00 -12.10
CA ALA A 102 -0.30 -6.81 -13.32
C ALA A 102 1.19 -6.98 -13.04
N GLU A 103 1.71 -6.28 -12.02
CA GLU A 103 3.13 -6.29 -11.67
C GLU A 103 3.61 -7.67 -11.20
N LEU A 104 2.85 -8.34 -10.31
CA LEU A 104 3.19 -9.67 -9.80
C LEU A 104 3.15 -10.74 -10.89
N SER A 105 2.13 -10.69 -11.76
CA SER A 105 2.03 -11.62 -12.90
C SER A 105 3.19 -11.41 -13.87
N TYR A 106 3.57 -10.15 -14.15
CA TYR A 106 4.73 -9.86 -15.00
C TYR A 106 6.03 -10.38 -14.36
N MET A 107 6.24 -10.15 -13.06
CA MET A 107 7.42 -10.61 -12.33
C MET A 107 7.56 -12.14 -12.36
N HIS A 108 6.47 -12.85 -12.09
CA HIS A 108 6.49 -14.31 -12.09
C HIS A 108 6.69 -14.85 -13.51
N ALA A 109 5.99 -14.30 -14.51
CA ALA A 109 6.20 -14.61 -15.92
C ALA A 109 7.64 -14.35 -16.38
N HIS A 110 8.25 -13.24 -15.96
CA HIS A 110 9.61 -12.89 -16.32
C HIS A 110 10.64 -13.89 -15.76
N ARG A 111 10.42 -14.39 -14.54
CA ARG A 111 11.30 -15.41 -13.93
C ARG A 111 11.13 -16.81 -14.53
N HIS A 112 9.90 -17.16 -14.94
CA HIS A 112 9.56 -18.52 -15.37
C HIS A 112 9.31 -18.68 -16.87
N ALA A 113 9.45 -17.60 -17.65
CA ALA A 113 9.12 -17.53 -19.07
C ALA A 113 7.68 -18.01 -19.39
N ASP A 114 6.72 -17.74 -18.50
CA ASP A 114 5.34 -18.19 -18.66
C ASP A 114 4.53 -17.20 -19.51
N ARG A 115 4.18 -17.62 -20.73
CA ARG A 115 3.41 -16.82 -21.68
C ARG A 115 1.99 -16.50 -21.20
N ALA A 116 1.35 -17.44 -20.51
CA ALA A 116 -0.02 -17.24 -20.03
C ALA A 116 -0.05 -16.16 -18.94
N GLU A 117 0.97 -16.12 -18.09
CA GLU A 117 1.08 -15.08 -17.07
C GLU A 117 1.49 -13.72 -17.62
N PHE A 118 2.32 -13.66 -18.66
CA PHE A 118 2.54 -12.41 -19.39
C PHE A 118 1.23 -11.85 -19.95
N MET A 119 0.37 -12.72 -20.50
CA MET A 119 -0.94 -12.31 -20.98
C MET A 119 -1.84 -11.85 -19.83
N ALA A 120 -1.84 -12.54 -18.70
CA ALA A 120 -2.56 -12.10 -17.50
C ALA A 120 -2.08 -10.72 -17.02
N ALA A 121 -0.77 -10.48 -17.00
CA ALA A 121 -0.18 -9.20 -16.65
C ALA A 121 -0.69 -8.08 -17.56
N ALA A 122 -0.71 -8.30 -18.87
CA ALA A 122 -1.22 -7.35 -19.85
C ALA A 122 -2.72 -7.06 -19.66
N LEU A 123 -3.54 -8.08 -19.36
CA LEU A 123 -4.98 -7.91 -19.10
C LEU A 123 -5.23 -7.07 -17.84
N TYR A 124 -4.49 -7.32 -16.76
CA TYR A 124 -4.62 -6.52 -15.54
C TYR A 124 -4.14 -5.08 -15.74
N ALA A 125 -3.04 -4.87 -16.46
CA ALA A 125 -2.57 -3.54 -16.81
C ALA A 125 -3.62 -2.78 -17.64
N TYR A 126 -4.24 -3.46 -18.62
CA TYR A 126 -5.32 -2.87 -19.41
C TYR A 126 -6.52 -2.49 -18.54
N ALA A 127 -6.96 -3.37 -17.64
CA ALA A 127 -8.06 -3.09 -16.73
C ALA A 127 -7.76 -1.91 -15.78
N TYR A 128 -6.54 -1.84 -15.27
CA TYR A 128 -6.07 -0.72 -14.45
C TYR A 128 -6.12 0.62 -15.19
N LEU A 129 -5.66 0.64 -16.45
CA LEU A 129 -5.67 1.84 -17.29
C LEU A 129 -7.07 2.25 -17.76
N ASN A 130 -8.04 1.32 -17.73
CA ASN A 130 -9.41 1.52 -18.18
C ASN A 130 -10.44 1.23 -17.06
N PRO A 131 -10.45 2.01 -15.96
CA PRO A 131 -11.29 1.75 -14.80
C PRO A 131 -12.80 1.86 -15.10
N ASN A 132 -13.16 2.64 -16.12
CA ASN A 132 -14.54 2.82 -16.60
C ASN A 132 -14.75 2.09 -17.93
N GLY A 133 -14.18 0.87 -18.08
CA GLY A 133 -14.32 0.07 -19.30
C GLY A 133 -15.76 0.10 -19.84
N PRO A 134 -15.95 0.04 -21.17
CA PRO A 134 -17.22 0.36 -21.80
C PRO A 134 -18.38 -0.35 -21.11
N GLU A 135 -19.44 0.39 -20.76
CA GLU A 135 -20.67 -0.20 -20.21
C GLU A 135 -21.17 -1.29 -21.17
N THR A 136 -20.95 -2.55 -20.79
CA THR A 136 -21.48 -3.79 -21.37
C THR A 136 -21.23 -4.10 -22.85
N ARG A 137 -20.49 -5.19 -23.11
CA ARG A 137 -20.87 -6.20 -24.13
C ARG A 137 -20.29 -7.56 -23.75
N PRO A 138 -21.10 -8.63 -23.57
CA PRO A 138 -20.59 -9.99 -23.39
C PRO A 138 -19.78 -10.41 -24.63
N PRO A 139 -18.69 -11.19 -24.47
CA PRO A 139 -17.92 -11.67 -25.61
C PRO A 139 -18.75 -12.70 -26.38
N GLY A 140 -19.23 -12.34 -27.58
CA GLY A 140 -19.93 -13.28 -28.47
C GLY A 140 -20.94 -12.72 -29.48
N SER A 141 -21.24 -11.42 -29.51
CA SER A 141 -22.12 -10.87 -30.56
C SER A 141 -21.33 -10.26 -31.72
N VAL A 142 -20.97 -11.14 -32.67
CA VAL A 142 -20.76 -10.78 -34.08
C VAL A 142 -21.99 -11.22 -34.86
#